data_AF-A0A9P1GYN4-F1
#
_entry.id   AF-A0A9P1GYN4-F1
#
_cell.length_a   1.000
_cell.length_b   1.000
_cell.length_c   1.000
_cell.angle_alpha   90.00
_cell.angle_beta   90.00
_cell.angle_gamma   90.00
#
_symmetry.space_group_name_H-M   'P 1'
#
loop_
_entity.id
_entity.type
_entity.pdbx_description
1 polymer ?
#
loop_
_entity_poly.entity_id
_entity_poly.type
_entity_poly.pdbx_seq_one_letter_code
_entity_poly.pdbx_strand_id
1 'polypeptide(L)'
;MAEVIKTAAIRNEEAFDTLEENAALILGTIQARKKQDGTMRSLPSTIQSLLKEIVIGSASVKAEVVSSDEKESGLRNLLNFGHSIGHAIEAILAPQLLHGEAVAIGMVKEAELARHLGMLSPGAVARLTKCIASYGLPTSLDNKRVIDLTAGKPCPVDILLEKMAVDKKNEGRSKKIVLLSAIGKTFEQKATAVDDSAIRVVLSPAVRVKPGILKDSNVVVTPPGSKSISNRALILAALAQGSCRVKNLLHSDDTEYMLAAIASLGGASYTWEDGGEVLVVRGNGGNLHASPNPLYLGNAGTASRFLTTVVTMCKPSDTAFSTTLTGNERMKPLDHCHRPPLGQLKALRHVDMEPMTDAFLTASVLAAVATGTTQITGIANQRVKECNRILAMKHQLAKFGVTARELDDGIEVDGILTQQLQEPHGGVYCYDDHRVAMSFSVLSLPAPSRF
;
A
#
# COMPACT_ATOMS: atom_id res chain seq x y z
N MET A 1 -17.91 -9.80 -7.78
CA MET A 1 -17.01 -9.78 -6.61
C MET A 1 -16.87 -8.40 -5.98
N ALA A 2 -16.71 -7.29 -6.72
CA ALA A 2 -16.60 -5.95 -6.12
C ALA A 2 -17.70 -5.65 -5.08
N GLU A 3 -18.98 -5.86 -5.43
CA GLU A 3 -20.11 -5.68 -4.51
C GLU A 3 -20.07 -6.58 -3.26
N VAL A 4 -19.53 -7.79 -3.42
CA VAL A 4 -19.40 -8.77 -2.33
C VAL A 4 -18.31 -8.31 -1.37
N ILE A 5 -17.15 -7.92 -1.90
CA ILE A 5 -16.02 -7.36 -1.13
C ILE A 5 -16.49 -6.11 -0.39
N LYS A 6 -17.19 -5.20 -1.07
CA LYS A 6 -17.79 -4.01 -0.47
C LYS A 6 -18.64 -4.39 0.75
N THR A 7 -19.58 -5.32 0.57
CA THR A 7 -20.53 -5.73 1.61
C THR A 7 -19.80 -6.30 2.83
N ALA A 8 -18.78 -7.14 2.63
CA ALA A 8 -17.95 -7.64 3.72
C ALA A 8 -17.17 -6.49 4.39
N ALA A 9 -16.51 -5.64 3.60
CA ALA A 9 -15.67 -4.54 4.09
C ALA A 9 -16.40 -3.54 4.99
N ILE A 10 -17.71 -3.33 4.81
CA ILE A 10 -18.50 -2.40 5.63
C ILE A 10 -19.15 -3.05 6.87
N ARG A 11 -19.26 -4.39 6.94
CA ARG A 11 -20.15 -5.06 7.91
C ARG A 11 -19.60 -6.29 8.60
N ASN A 12 -18.69 -7.05 7.99
CA ASN A 12 -18.25 -8.33 8.53
C ASN A 12 -16.80 -8.64 8.12
N GLU A 13 -15.90 -8.57 9.10
CA GLU A 13 -14.48 -8.89 8.92
C GLU A 13 -14.23 -10.39 8.69
N GLU A 14 -14.94 -11.29 9.37
CA GLU A 14 -14.82 -12.74 9.16
C GLU A 14 -15.24 -13.14 7.74
N ALA A 15 -16.32 -12.54 7.23
CA ALA A 15 -16.70 -12.73 5.82
C ALA A 15 -15.64 -12.16 4.87
N PHE A 16 -14.89 -11.14 5.27
CA PHE A 16 -13.78 -10.59 4.51
C PHE A 16 -12.58 -11.54 4.52
N ASP A 17 -12.22 -12.13 5.67
CA ASP A 17 -11.21 -13.19 5.81
C ASP A 17 -11.50 -14.35 4.84
N THR A 18 -12.75 -14.83 4.84
CA THR A 18 -13.19 -15.91 3.93
C THR A 18 -12.98 -15.55 2.45
N LEU A 19 -13.17 -14.28 2.07
CA LEU A 19 -12.90 -13.84 0.69
C LEU A 19 -11.40 -13.85 0.38
N GLU A 20 -10.56 -13.41 1.31
CA GLU A 20 -9.10 -13.40 1.14
C GLU A 20 -8.55 -14.82 0.97
N GLU A 21 -8.94 -15.74 1.85
CA GLU A 21 -8.48 -17.13 1.84
C GLU A 21 -8.89 -17.89 0.56
N ASN A 22 -10.06 -17.55 0.00
CA ASN A 22 -10.65 -18.30 -1.10
C ASN A 22 -10.51 -17.64 -2.48
N ALA A 23 -9.87 -16.48 -2.59
CA ALA A 23 -9.75 -15.74 -3.86
C ALA A 23 -9.12 -16.58 -4.99
N ALA A 24 -7.98 -17.23 -4.69
CA ALA A 24 -7.26 -18.07 -5.66
C ALA A 24 -8.11 -19.28 -6.12
N LEU A 25 -8.80 -19.93 -5.18
CA LEU A 25 -9.66 -21.08 -5.44
C LEU A 25 -10.86 -20.69 -6.33
N ILE A 26 -11.53 -19.57 -6.02
CA ILE A 26 -12.66 -19.06 -6.80
C ILE A 26 -12.21 -18.69 -8.23
N LEU A 27 -11.16 -17.87 -8.37
CA LEU A 27 -10.68 -17.44 -9.69
C LEU A 27 -10.15 -18.60 -10.52
N GLY A 28 -9.36 -19.50 -9.92
CA GLY A 28 -8.84 -20.68 -10.60
C GLY A 28 -9.97 -21.55 -11.17
N THR A 29 -11.03 -21.75 -10.40
CA THR A 29 -12.22 -22.50 -10.85
C THR A 29 -12.94 -21.82 -12.01
N ILE A 30 -13.15 -20.50 -11.92
CA ILE A 30 -13.81 -19.71 -12.98
C ILE A 30 -12.99 -19.73 -14.28
N GLN A 31 -11.67 -19.58 -14.18
CA GLN A 31 -10.78 -19.57 -15.34
C GLN A 31 -10.68 -20.96 -15.99
N ALA A 32 -10.59 -22.04 -15.20
CA ALA A 32 -10.60 -23.40 -15.72
C ALA A 32 -11.88 -23.69 -16.52
N ARG A 33 -13.03 -23.16 -16.04
CA ARG A 33 -14.33 -23.30 -16.71
C ARG A 33 -14.38 -22.58 -18.07
N LYS A 34 -13.69 -21.45 -18.25
CA LYS A 34 -13.63 -20.74 -19.55
C LYS A 34 -12.84 -21.49 -20.64
N LYS A 35 -11.96 -22.42 -20.26
CA LYS A 35 -11.07 -23.14 -21.18
C LYS A 35 -11.69 -24.43 -21.75
N GLN A 36 -12.81 -24.90 -21.22
CA GLN A 36 -13.42 -26.16 -21.64
C GLN A 36 -14.74 -25.94 -22.37
N ASP A 37 -14.82 -26.60 -23.53
CA ASP A 37 -15.82 -26.49 -24.59
C ASP A 37 -17.27 -26.58 -24.11
N GLY A 38 -17.99 -25.45 -24.15
CA GLY A 38 -19.45 -25.27 -24.32
C GLY A 38 -20.45 -26.00 -23.37
N THR A 39 -20.01 -26.94 -22.55
CA THR A 39 -20.86 -27.80 -21.73
C THR A 39 -20.75 -27.36 -20.27
N MET A 40 -21.85 -26.83 -19.73
CA MET A 40 -21.89 -26.41 -18.31
C MET A 40 -21.82 -27.63 -17.39
N ARG A 41 -20.60 -28.07 -17.04
CA ARG A 41 -20.42 -28.95 -15.89
C ARG A 41 -20.81 -28.22 -14.61
N SER A 42 -21.38 -28.97 -13.67
CA SER A 42 -21.63 -28.51 -12.31
C SER A 42 -20.32 -28.05 -11.67
N LEU A 43 -20.37 -26.97 -10.89
CA LEU A 43 -19.21 -26.52 -10.11
C LEU A 43 -18.82 -27.62 -9.12
N PRO A 44 -17.54 -27.74 -8.72
CA PRO A 44 -17.17 -28.60 -7.60
C PRO A 44 -18.03 -28.29 -6.37
N SER A 45 -18.47 -29.31 -5.63
CA SER A 45 -19.35 -29.14 -4.47
C SER A 45 -18.79 -28.14 -3.45
N THR A 46 -17.47 -28.14 -3.25
CA THR A 46 -16.75 -27.17 -2.41
C THR A 46 -17.01 -25.72 -2.83
N ILE A 47 -16.90 -25.43 -4.13
CA ILE A 47 -17.15 -24.08 -4.69
C ILE A 47 -18.62 -23.73 -4.64
N GLN A 48 -19.52 -24.71 -4.86
CA GLN A 48 -20.96 -24.45 -4.74
C GLN A 48 -21.34 -24.03 -3.32
N SER A 49 -20.85 -24.73 -2.31
CA SER A 49 -21.09 -24.40 -0.91
C SER A 49 -20.55 -23.02 -0.56
N LEU A 50 -19.31 -22.72 -0.97
CA LEU A 50 -18.68 -21.42 -0.75
C LEU A 50 -19.44 -20.28 -1.43
N LEU A 51 -19.81 -20.42 -2.70
CA LEU A 51 -20.59 -19.40 -3.41
C LEU A 51 -21.97 -19.21 -2.81
N LYS A 52 -22.61 -20.30 -2.36
CA LYS A 52 -23.90 -20.25 -1.68
C LYS A 52 -23.79 -19.44 -0.38
N GLU A 53 -22.75 -19.69 0.42
CA GLU A 53 -22.47 -18.92 1.63
C GLU A 53 -22.26 -17.44 1.34
N ILE A 54 -21.40 -17.12 0.37
CA ILE A 54 -21.13 -15.73 -0.06
C ILE A 54 -22.42 -15.02 -0.52
N VAL A 55 -23.24 -15.68 -1.34
CA VAL A 55 -24.49 -15.11 -1.86
C VAL A 55 -25.49 -14.89 -0.72
N ILE A 56 -25.68 -15.88 0.15
CA ILE A 56 -26.60 -15.77 1.28
C ILE A 56 -26.13 -14.66 2.22
N GLY A 57 -24.84 -14.65 2.61
CA GLY A 57 -24.28 -13.63 3.50
C GLY A 57 -24.44 -12.21 2.94
N SER A 58 -24.06 -11.99 1.68
CA SER A 58 -24.18 -10.68 1.04
C SER A 58 -25.65 -10.24 0.89
N ALA A 59 -26.54 -11.16 0.49
CA ALA A 59 -27.97 -10.87 0.36
C ALA A 59 -28.62 -10.55 1.71
N SER A 60 -28.30 -11.30 2.77
CA SER A 60 -28.82 -11.09 4.12
C SER A 60 -28.43 -9.71 4.68
N VAL A 61 -27.16 -9.29 4.52
CA VAL A 61 -26.71 -7.96 4.95
C VAL A 61 -27.48 -6.87 4.20
N LYS A 62 -27.66 -7.00 2.89
CA LYS A 62 -28.41 -6.03 2.09
C LYS A 62 -29.89 -6.01 2.49
N ALA A 63 -30.50 -7.18 2.72
CA ALA A 63 -31.88 -7.29 3.15
C ALA A 63 -32.09 -6.60 4.50
N GLU A 64 -31.24 -6.86 5.49
CA GLU A 64 -31.27 -6.20 6.81
C GLU A 64 -31.19 -4.68 6.66
N VAL A 65 -30.18 -4.17 5.94
CA VAL A 65 -29.97 -2.73 5.77
C VAL A 65 -31.13 -2.05 5.04
N VAL A 66 -31.67 -2.68 3.99
CA VAL A 66 -32.81 -2.15 3.23
C VAL A 66 -34.10 -2.21 4.05
N SER A 67 -34.31 -3.26 4.85
CA SER A 67 -35.44 -3.36 5.77
C SER A 67 -35.39 -2.29 6.86
N SER A 68 -34.20 -1.94 7.35
CA SER A 68 -34.02 -0.89 8.36
C SER A 68 -34.09 0.53 7.78
N ASP A 69 -33.71 0.74 6.52
CA ASP A 69 -33.67 2.07 5.90
C ASP A 69 -34.00 2.01 4.39
N GLU A 70 -35.26 1.72 4.08
CA GLU A 70 -35.73 1.56 2.71
C GLU A 70 -35.51 2.84 1.87
N LYS A 71 -35.74 4.03 2.47
CA LYS A 71 -35.70 5.31 1.76
C LYS A 71 -34.31 5.96 1.70
N GLU A 72 -33.27 5.27 2.15
CA GLU A 72 -31.88 5.76 2.10
C GLU A 72 -31.67 7.08 2.87
N SER A 73 -32.24 7.14 4.08
CA SER A 73 -32.14 8.30 4.98
C SER A 73 -30.88 8.30 5.84
N GLY A 74 -30.17 7.18 5.95
CA GLY A 74 -28.92 7.06 6.70
C GLY A 74 -28.20 5.73 6.49
N LEU A 75 -28.64 4.67 7.17
CA LEU A 75 -27.94 3.37 7.21
C LEU A 75 -27.71 2.76 5.82
N ARG A 76 -28.67 2.92 4.89
CA ARG A 76 -28.53 2.39 3.53
C ARG A 76 -27.46 3.12 2.71
N ASN A 77 -27.02 4.31 3.14
CA ASN A 77 -25.86 4.97 2.54
C ASN A 77 -24.61 4.08 2.59
N LEU A 78 -24.45 3.23 3.62
CA LEU A 78 -23.28 2.36 3.76
C LEU A 78 -23.10 1.41 2.57
N LEU A 79 -24.19 1.01 1.92
CA LEU A 79 -24.15 0.20 0.70
C LEU A 79 -23.54 0.94 -0.50
N ASN A 80 -23.27 2.25 -0.39
CA ASN A 80 -22.58 3.03 -1.40
C ASN A 80 -21.08 3.20 -1.10
N PHE A 81 -20.49 2.37 -0.23
CA PHE A 81 -19.03 2.35 -0.08
C PHE A 81 -18.35 2.09 -1.44
N GLY A 82 -17.40 2.94 -1.80
CA GLY A 82 -16.73 2.96 -3.10
C GLY A 82 -17.56 3.51 -4.25
N HIS A 83 -18.82 3.89 -4.04
CA HIS A 83 -19.72 4.34 -5.11
C HIS A 83 -19.70 5.86 -5.28
N SER A 84 -19.34 6.65 -4.27
CA SER A 84 -19.26 8.12 -4.44
C SER A 84 -18.18 8.47 -5.47
N ILE A 85 -17.00 7.87 -5.35
CA ILE A 85 -15.94 8.03 -6.36
C ILE A 85 -16.16 7.07 -7.53
N GLY A 86 -16.63 5.85 -7.28
CA GLY A 86 -16.86 4.83 -8.32
C GLY A 86 -17.85 5.27 -9.39
N HIS A 87 -19.00 5.84 -9.02
CA HIS A 87 -19.97 6.35 -10.00
C HIS A 87 -19.44 7.55 -10.79
N ALA A 88 -18.59 8.39 -10.18
CA ALA A 88 -17.97 9.50 -10.90
C ALA A 88 -17.01 8.99 -11.99
N ILE A 89 -16.25 7.94 -11.70
CA ILE A 89 -15.40 7.24 -12.67
C ILE A 89 -16.25 6.56 -13.75
N GLU A 90 -17.28 5.81 -13.33
CA GLU A 90 -18.20 5.10 -14.23
C GLU A 90 -18.88 6.05 -15.21
N ALA A 91 -19.35 7.22 -14.76
CA ALA A 91 -19.97 8.23 -15.61
C ALA A 91 -19.05 8.74 -16.74
N ILE A 92 -17.73 8.58 -16.60
CA ILE A 92 -16.75 8.95 -17.63
C ILE A 92 -16.36 7.75 -18.49
N LEU A 93 -16.17 6.58 -17.89
CA LEU A 93 -15.54 5.41 -18.53
C LEU A 93 -16.52 4.33 -19.01
N ALA A 94 -17.80 4.41 -18.63
CA ALA A 94 -18.83 3.55 -19.17
C ALA A 94 -19.09 3.85 -20.67
N PRO A 95 -19.53 2.86 -21.45
CA PRO A 95 -19.82 1.48 -21.06
C PRO A 95 -18.60 0.53 -21.08
N GLN A 96 -17.41 1.00 -21.44
CA GLN A 96 -16.23 0.14 -21.59
C GLN A 96 -15.70 -0.39 -20.25
N LEU A 97 -15.73 0.44 -19.20
CA LEU A 97 -15.46 0.01 -17.83
C LEU A 97 -16.77 -0.42 -17.17
N LEU A 98 -16.80 -1.64 -16.63
CA LEU A 98 -18.00 -2.16 -15.97
C LEU A 98 -18.20 -1.51 -14.60
N HIS A 99 -19.46 -1.45 -14.15
CA HIS A 99 -19.84 -0.92 -12.83
C HIS A 99 -18.96 -1.44 -11.69
N GLY A 100 -18.83 -2.76 -11.54
CA GLY A 100 -18.02 -3.36 -10.47
C GLY A 100 -16.52 -3.06 -10.58
N GLU A 101 -16.01 -2.77 -11.78
CA GLU A 101 -14.61 -2.35 -11.98
C GLU A 101 -14.42 -0.90 -11.55
N ALA A 102 -15.38 -0.02 -11.83
CA ALA A 102 -15.38 1.36 -11.33
C ALA A 102 -15.53 1.43 -9.80
N VAL A 103 -16.44 0.62 -9.22
CA VAL A 103 -16.63 0.49 -7.77
C VAL A 103 -15.36 -0.03 -7.09
N ALA A 104 -14.61 -0.94 -7.70
CA ALA A 104 -13.35 -1.43 -7.16
C ALA A 104 -12.31 -0.30 -7.00
N ILE A 105 -12.14 0.54 -8.03
CA ILE A 105 -11.26 1.72 -7.97
C ILE A 105 -11.78 2.73 -6.95
N GLY A 106 -13.10 2.95 -6.92
CA GLY A 106 -13.75 3.83 -5.96
C GLY A 106 -13.56 3.39 -4.51
N MET A 107 -13.66 2.10 -4.20
CA MET A 107 -13.40 1.55 -2.85
C MET A 107 -11.97 1.84 -2.39
N VAL A 108 -10.97 1.66 -3.27
CA VAL A 108 -9.58 1.99 -2.95
C VAL A 108 -9.44 3.47 -2.66
N LYS A 109 -10.00 4.35 -3.51
CA LYS A 109 -9.91 5.81 -3.33
C LYS A 109 -10.64 6.32 -2.10
N GLU A 110 -11.81 5.76 -1.77
CA GLU A 110 -12.55 6.11 -0.54
C GLU A 110 -11.84 5.59 0.72
N ALA A 111 -11.16 4.44 0.65
CA ALA A 111 -10.32 3.96 1.75
C ALA A 111 -9.04 4.81 1.92
N GLU A 112 -8.40 5.22 0.83
CA GLU A 112 -7.27 6.18 0.86
C GLU A 112 -7.68 7.54 1.44
N LEU A 113 -8.91 7.98 1.15
CA LEU A 113 -9.51 9.19 1.72
C LEU A 113 -9.75 9.03 3.22
N ALA A 114 -10.34 7.92 3.66
CA ALA A 114 -10.52 7.63 5.09
C ALA A 114 -9.17 7.60 5.82
N ARG A 115 -8.12 7.04 5.21
CA ARG A 115 -6.75 7.08 5.75
C ARG A 115 -6.17 8.50 5.80
N HIS A 116 -6.36 9.30 4.73
CA HIS A 116 -5.89 10.69 4.69
C HIS A 116 -6.53 11.54 5.79
N LEU A 117 -7.79 11.25 6.13
CA LEU A 117 -8.53 11.89 7.21
C LEU A 117 -8.19 11.33 8.61
N GLY A 118 -7.34 10.30 8.71
CA GLY A 118 -6.96 9.66 9.97
C GLY A 118 -8.01 8.69 10.55
N MET A 119 -8.99 8.27 9.75
CA MET A 119 -10.10 7.42 10.19
C MET A 119 -9.83 5.92 9.96
N LEU A 120 -8.97 5.58 9.01
CA LEU A 120 -8.64 4.20 8.65
C LEU A 120 -7.13 3.94 8.72
N SER A 121 -6.73 2.78 9.24
CA SER A 121 -5.31 2.42 9.30
C SER A 121 -4.71 2.17 7.91
N PRO A 122 -3.42 2.45 7.69
CA PRO A 122 -2.74 2.10 6.44
C PRO A 122 -2.79 0.60 6.14
N GLY A 123 -2.76 -0.25 7.16
CA GLY A 123 -2.88 -1.70 7.05
C GLY A 123 -4.22 -2.12 6.44
N ALA A 124 -5.33 -1.54 6.90
CA ALA A 124 -6.65 -1.83 6.35
C ALA A 124 -6.81 -1.40 4.88
N VAL A 125 -6.23 -0.26 4.49
CA VAL A 125 -6.20 0.16 3.06
C VAL A 125 -5.44 -0.85 2.20
N ALA A 126 -4.27 -1.30 2.67
CA ALA A 126 -3.47 -2.29 1.96
C ALA A 126 -4.20 -3.63 1.83
N ARG A 127 -4.82 -4.10 2.92
CA ARG A 127 -5.61 -5.32 2.97
C ARG A 127 -6.81 -5.28 2.01
N LEU A 128 -7.58 -4.19 2.01
CA LEU A 128 -8.67 -3.97 1.05
C LEU A 128 -8.18 -4.01 -0.39
N THR A 129 -7.11 -3.27 -0.68
CA THR A 129 -6.53 -3.17 -2.03
C THR A 129 -6.06 -4.54 -2.53
N LYS A 130 -5.40 -5.32 -1.65
CA LYS A 130 -4.92 -6.68 -1.96
C LYS A 130 -6.07 -7.65 -2.22
N CYS A 131 -7.13 -7.62 -1.41
CA CYS A 131 -8.33 -8.43 -1.62
C CYS A 131 -9.00 -8.08 -2.96
N ILE A 132 -9.15 -6.80 -3.30
CA ILE A 132 -9.69 -6.39 -4.61
C ILE A 132 -8.82 -6.94 -5.76
N ALA A 133 -7.50 -6.77 -5.67
CA ALA A 133 -6.55 -7.23 -6.68
C ALA A 133 -6.54 -8.77 -6.82
N SER A 134 -6.69 -9.52 -5.73
CA SER A 134 -6.69 -11.00 -5.75
C SER A 134 -7.88 -11.59 -6.51
N TYR A 135 -8.97 -10.82 -6.67
CA TYR A 135 -10.10 -11.16 -7.54
C TYR A 135 -9.98 -10.63 -8.98
N GLY A 136 -8.81 -10.11 -9.37
CA GLY A 136 -8.53 -9.60 -10.72
C GLY A 136 -9.27 -8.31 -11.07
N LEU A 137 -9.71 -7.56 -10.06
CA LEU A 137 -10.36 -6.26 -10.21
C LEU A 137 -9.31 -5.12 -10.22
N PRO A 138 -9.57 -4.01 -10.92
CA PRO A 138 -8.65 -2.88 -10.94
C PRO A 138 -8.66 -2.12 -9.61
N THR A 139 -7.48 -1.70 -9.16
CA THR A 139 -7.28 -0.87 -7.96
C THR A 139 -6.88 0.57 -8.28
N SER A 140 -6.61 0.88 -9.56
CA SER A 140 -6.26 2.22 -10.05
C SER A 140 -6.79 2.42 -11.47
N LEU A 141 -6.98 3.69 -11.86
CA LEU A 141 -7.22 4.12 -13.24
C LEU A 141 -6.03 3.81 -14.17
N ASP A 142 -4.81 3.78 -13.61
CA ASP A 142 -3.58 3.46 -14.35
C ASP A 142 -3.42 1.95 -14.63
N ASN A 143 -4.37 1.13 -14.18
CA ASN A 143 -4.35 -0.30 -14.46
C ASN A 143 -4.36 -0.51 -15.99
N LYS A 144 -3.39 -1.28 -16.50
CA LYS A 144 -3.25 -1.54 -17.93
C LYS A 144 -4.56 -2.00 -18.59
N ARG A 145 -5.33 -2.88 -17.93
CA ARG A 145 -6.61 -3.35 -18.46
C ARG A 145 -7.65 -2.23 -18.56
N VAL A 146 -7.68 -1.29 -17.61
CA VAL A 146 -8.56 -0.13 -17.65
C VAL A 146 -8.17 0.79 -18.81
N ILE A 147 -6.87 1.04 -18.98
CA ILE A 147 -6.35 1.83 -20.11
C ILE A 147 -6.71 1.18 -21.45
N ASP A 148 -6.47 -0.12 -21.58
CA ASP A 148 -6.73 -0.88 -22.82
C ASP A 148 -8.23 -0.86 -23.18
N LEU A 149 -9.12 -1.07 -22.20
CA LEU A 149 -10.58 -1.06 -22.43
C LEU A 149 -11.12 0.33 -22.79
N THR A 150 -10.55 1.38 -22.21
CA THR A 150 -11.06 2.77 -22.33
C THR A 150 -10.29 3.60 -23.36
N ALA A 151 -9.34 2.99 -24.08
CA ALA A 151 -8.40 3.67 -24.97
C ALA A 151 -7.66 4.85 -24.29
N GLY A 152 -7.34 4.69 -23.00
CA GLY A 152 -6.66 5.72 -22.21
C GLY A 152 -7.47 7.00 -21.97
N LYS A 153 -8.81 6.91 -21.98
CA LYS A 153 -9.69 8.06 -21.75
C LYS A 153 -9.38 8.71 -20.38
N PRO A 154 -9.06 10.02 -20.32
CA PRO A 154 -8.67 10.65 -19.08
C PRO A 154 -9.88 10.87 -18.16
N CYS A 155 -9.64 10.84 -16.85
CA CYS A 155 -10.59 11.23 -15.81
C CYS A 155 -10.06 12.44 -15.03
N PRO A 156 -10.18 13.68 -15.55
CA PRO A 156 -9.73 14.87 -14.84
C PRO A 156 -10.44 15.03 -13.50
N VAL A 157 -9.70 15.46 -12.46
CA VAL A 157 -10.22 15.60 -11.09
C VAL A 157 -11.41 16.57 -11.03
N ASP A 158 -11.38 17.65 -11.80
CA ASP A 158 -12.48 18.63 -11.83
C ASP A 158 -13.77 17.98 -12.34
N ILE A 159 -13.68 17.18 -13.41
CA ILE A 159 -14.84 16.45 -13.96
C ILE A 159 -15.33 15.40 -12.96
N LEU A 160 -14.41 14.68 -12.28
CA LEU A 160 -14.80 13.73 -11.23
C LEU A 160 -15.57 14.44 -10.11
N LEU A 161 -15.08 15.59 -9.61
CA LEU A 161 -15.75 16.37 -8.57
C LEU A 161 -17.12 16.91 -9.03
N GLU A 162 -17.25 17.31 -10.30
CA GLU A 162 -18.52 17.69 -10.90
C GLU A 162 -19.51 16.51 -10.93
N LYS A 163 -19.07 15.30 -11.31
CA LYS A 163 -19.92 14.10 -11.26
C LYS A 163 -20.28 13.71 -9.83
N MET A 164 -19.37 13.90 -8.88
CA MET A 164 -19.65 13.68 -7.46
C MET A 164 -20.63 14.70 -6.88
N ALA A 165 -20.77 15.90 -7.47
CA ALA A 165 -21.67 16.94 -6.97
C ALA A 165 -23.15 16.55 -7.09
N VAL A 166 -23.50 15.68 -8.03
CA VAL A 166 -24.88 15.17 -8.24
C VAL A 166 -25.12 13.81 -7.56
N ASP A 167 -24.20 13.34 -6.72
CA ASP A 167 -24.41 12.12 -5.94
C ASP A 167 -25.61 12.30 -4.99
N LYS A 168 -26.53 11.33 -5.02
CA LYS A 168 -27.80 11.36 -4.26
C LYS A 168 -27.61 11.44 -2.74
N LYS A 169 -26.44 11.07 -2.23
CA LYS A 169 -26.10 11.13 -0.80
C LYS A 169 -25.78 12.54 -0.32
N ASN A 170 -25.48 13.46 -1.23
CA ASN A 170 -25.05 14.80 -0.87
C ASN A 170 -26.16 15.59 -0.16
N GLU A 171 -25.74 16.50 0.71
CA GLU A 171 -26.64 17.45 1.37
C GLU A 171 -26.29 18.87 0.94
N GLY A 172 -27.07 19.41 0.00
CA GLY A 172 -26.75 20.67 -0.65
C GLY A 172 -25.41 20.58 -1.40
N ARG A 173 -24.43 21.38 -0.98
CA ARG A 173 -23.07 21.40 -1.56
C ARG A 173 -22.10 20.43 -0.87
N SER A 174 -22.50 19.86 0.27
CA SER A 174 -21.65 18.99 1.07
C SER A 174 -21.67 17.58 0.47
N LYS A 175 -20.49 17.11 0.03
CA LYS A 175 -20.33 15.76 -0.52
C LYS A 175 -20.29 14.75 0.62
N LYS A 176 -21.11 13.69 0.54
CA LYS A 176 -21.13 12.61 1.54
C LYS A 176 -20.51 11.32 0.99
N ILE A 177 -19.57 10.77 1.75
CA ILE A 177 -18.79 9.57 1.38
C ILE A 177 -18.81 8.57 2.54
N VAL A 178 -18.88 7.28 2.24
CA VAL A 178 -18.79 6.25 3.27
C VAL A 178 -17.33 6.06 3.64
N LEU A 179 -16.98 6.33 4.90
CA LEU A 179 -15.62 6.15 5.40
C LEU A 179 -15.57 4.87 6.25
N LEU A 180 -14.59 4.01 5.97
CA LEU A 180 -14.29 2.88 6.85
C LEU A 180 -13.51 3.38 8.08
N SER A 181 -13.72 2.72 9.22
CA SER A 181 -12.88 2.85 10.42
C SER A 181 -11.97 1.64 10.63
N ALA A 182 -12.41 0.47 10.15
CA ALA A 182 -11.63 -0.76 10.04
C ALA A 182 -12.26 -1.65 8.95
N ILE A 183 -11.63 -2.77 8.60
CA ILE A 183 -12.33 -3.79 7.81
C ILE A 183 -13.51 -4.32 8.64
N GLY A 184 -14.69 -4.40 8.02
CA GLY A 184 -15.94 -4.77 8.66
C GLY A 184 -16.63 -3.64 9.45
N LYS A 185 -16.08 -2.41 9.48
CA LYS A 185 -16.62 -1.29 10.25
C LYS A 185 -16.56 0.04 9.52
N THR A 186 -17.62 0.83 9.63
CA THR A 186 -17.68 2.21 9.11
C THR A 186 -17.43 3.21 10.23
N PHE A 187 -16.95 4.40 9.88
CA PHE A 187 -16.70 5.50 10.82
C PHE A 187 -18.01 6.00 11.44
N GLU A 188 -19.03 6.22 10.61
CA GLU A 188 -20.39 6.51 11.02
C GLU A 188 -21.35 5.43 10.49
N GLN A 189 -22.55 5.33 11.06
CA GLN A 189 -23.63 4.47 10.54
C GLN A 189 -24.41 5.17 9.40
N LYS A 190 -23.73 6.02 8.62
CA LYS A 190 -24.20 6.76 7.45
C LYS A 190 -22.98 7.28 6.67
N ALA A 191 -23.20 7.94 5.53
CA ALA A 191 -22.12 8.63 4.83
C ALA A 191 -21.73 9.93 5.56
N THR A 192 -20.44 10.20 5.63
CA THR A 192 -19.82 11.34 6.33
C THR A 192 -19.59 12.48 5.36
N ALA A 193 -19.80 13.72 5.80
CA ALA A 193 -19.47 14.91 5.01
C ALA A 193 -17.95 15.05 4.86
N VAL A 194 -17.47 15.24 3.63
CA VAL A 194 -16.04 15.39 3.34
C VAL A 194 -15.79 16.63 2.48
N ASP A 195 -14.77 17.39 2.85
CA ASP A 195 -14.34 18.57 2.10
C ASP A 195 -13.81 18.21 0.71
N ASP A 196 -14.18 19.01 -0.29
CA ASP A 196 -13.68 18.88 -1.67
C ASP A 196 -12.15 18.92 -1.75
N SER A 197 -11.49 19.62 -0.83
CA SER A 197 -10.02 19.68 -0.76
C SER A 197 -9.42 18.31 -0.45
N ALA A 198 -9.99 17.55 0.49
CA ALA A 198 -9.53 16.21 0.85
C ALA A 198 -9.80 15.21 -0.29
N ILE A 199 -10.97 15.30 -0.92
CA ILE A 199 -11.31 14.48 -2.10
C ILE A 199 -10.33 14.78 -3.25
N ARG A 200 -10.04 16.07 -3.49
CA ARG A 200 -9.09 16.48 -4.52
C ARG A 200 -7.69 15.93 -4.26
N VAL A 201 -7.23 15.90 -3.01
CA VAL A 201 -5.90 15.34 -2.67
C VAL A 201 -5.78 13.87 -3.09
N VAL A 202 -6.79 13.04 -2.84
CA VAL A 202 -6.71 11.59 -3.16
C VAL A 202 -6.92 11.26 -4.64
N LEU A 203 -7.63 12.12 -5.36
CA LEU A 203 -7.87 11.98 -6.80
C LEU A 203 -6.75 12.60 -7.65
N SER A 204 -6.00 13.56 -7.10
CA SER A 204 -4.96 14.27 -7.86
C SER A 204 -3.70 13.41 -8.02
N PRO A 205 -3.10 13.37 -9.22
CA PRO A 205 -1.84 12.66 -9.45
C PRO A 205 -0.61 13.41 -8.89
N ALA A 206 -0.80 14.67 -8.46
CA ALA A 206 0.25 15.53 -7.94
C ALA A 206 -0.22 16.26 -6.68
N VAL A 207 0.75 16.60 -5.83
CA VAL A 207 0.50 17.28 -4.55
C VAL A 207 1.09 18.68 -4.60
N ARG A 208 0.27 19.68 -4.22
CA ARG A 208 0.77 21.02 -3.90
C ARG A 208 1.01 21.09 -2.39
N VAL A 209 2.27 21.22 -1.99
CA VAL A 209 2.64 21.38 -0.58
C VAL A 209 2.60 22.86 -0.23
N LYS A 210 1.79 23.23 0.76
CA LYS A 210 1.79 24.59 1.30
C LYS A 210 2.93 24.71 2.32
N PRO A 211 3.86 25.67 2.16
CA PRO A 211 4.93 25.84 3.12
C PRO A 211 4.43 26.21 4.51
N GLY A 212 5.14 25.75 5.54
CA GLY A 212 4.81 26.02 6.93
C GLY A 212 4.78 24.77 7.80
N ILE A 213 5.16 24.96 9.06
CA ILE A 213 5.04 23.97 10.13
C ILE A 213 4.24 24.60 11.27
N LEU A 214 3.51 23.77 12.01
CA LEU A 214 2.85 24.22 13.25
C LEU A 214 3.95 24.63 14.24
N LYS A 215 3.95 25.90 14.66
CA LYS A 215 4.87 26.40 15.69
C LYS A 215 4.72 25.57 16.96
N ASP A 216 5.86 25.23 17.58
CA ASP A 216 5.94 24.47 18.84
C ASP A 216 5.29 23.07 18.80
N SER A 217 5.22 22.45 17.61
CA SER A 217 4.75 21.07 17.49
C SER A 217 5.85 20.08 17.89
N ASN A 218 5.61 19.34 18.98
CA ASN A 218 6.36 18.12 19.29
C ASN A 218 5.50 16.92 18.91
N VAL A 219 5.86 16.25 17.82
CA VAL A 219 5.11 15.12 17.27
C VAL A 219 5.91 13.83 17.37
N VAL A 220 5.25 12.75 17.78
CA VAL A 220 5.79 11.39 17.72
C VAL A 220 5.24 10.73 16.47
N VAL A 221 6.13 10.43 15.53
CA VAL A 221 5.78 9.75 14.27
C VAL A 221 6.42 8.36 14.27
N THR A 222 5.61 7.35 13.99
CA THR A 222 6.05 5.96 13.81
C THR A 222 5.94 5.60 12.34
N PRO A 223 7.05 5.55 11.59
CA PRO A 223 7.04 5.02 10.23
C PRO A 223 6.64 3.55 10.21
N PRO A 224 6.19 3.02 9.05
CA PRO A 224 6.02 1.59 8.86
C PRO A 224 7.28 0.82 9.26
N GLY A 225 7.10 -0.40 9.75
CA GLY A 225 8.21 -1.28 10.14
C GLY A 225 9.27 -1.44 9.04
N SER A 226 10.52 -1.64 9.43
CA SER A 226 11.58 -1.99 8.48
C SER A 226 11.38 -3.42 8.00
N LYS A 227 11.20 -3.61 6.67
CA LYS A 227 11.09 -4.94 6.04
C LYS A 227 12.19 -5.91 6.53
N SER A 228 13.42 -5.41 6.60
CA SER A 228 14.61 -6.15 7.00
C SER A 228 14.51 -6.67 8.44
N ILE A 229 14.04 -5.83 9.37
CA ILE A 229 13.88 -6.19 10.78
C ILE A 229 12.64 -7.07 10.96
N SER A 230 11.52 -6.73 10.33
CA SER A 230 10.28 -7.51 10.37
C SER A 230 10.49 -8.95 9.92
N ASN A 231 11.18 -9.16 8.79
CA ASN A 231 11.48 -10.49 8.28
C ASN A 231 12.37 -11.31 9.24
N ARG A 232 13.39 -10.69 9.86
CA ARG A 232 14.25 -11.37 10.85
C ARG A 232 13.48 -11.71 12.12
N ALA A 233 12.72 -10.76 12.64
CA ALA A 233 11.91 -10.95 13.84
C ALA A 233 10.92 -12.11 13.66
N LEU A 234 10.33 -12.23 12.47
CA LEU A 234 9.40 -13.30 12.14
C LEU A 234 10.06 -14.69 12.16
N ILE A 235 11.21 -14.86 11.50
CA ILE A 235 11.97 -16.13 11.52
C ILE A 235 12.35 -16.51 12.95
N LEU A 236 12.90 -15.57 13.72
CA LEU A 236 13.36 -15.86 15.08
C LEU A 236 12.18 -16.20 16.00
N ALA A 237 11.06 -15.49 15.89
CA ALA A 237 9.85 -15.79 16.64
C ALA A 237 9.27 -17.17 16.30
N ALA A 238 9.32 -17.57 15.02
CA ALA A 238 8.88 -18.88 14.59
C ALA A 238 9.79 -20.02 15.09
N LEU A 239 11.11 -19.81 15.11
CA LEU A 239 12.07 -20.80 15.59
C LEU A 239 12.14 -20.87 17.12
N ALA A 240 11.71 -19.84 17.84
CA ALA A 240 11.68 -19.82 19.29
C ALA A 240 10.65 -20.81 19.86
N GLN A 241 10.86 -21.22 21.11
CA GLN A 241 9.83 -21.94 21.88
C GLN A 241 8.92 -20.92 22.57
N GLY A 242 7.60 -21.04 22.39
CA GLY A 242 6.62 -20.21 23.09
C GLY A 242 5.98 -19.13 22.22
N SER A 243 5.39 -18.11 22.84
CA SER A 243 4.60 -17.08 22.16
C SER A 243 5.32 -15.73 22.15
N CYS A 244 5.40 -15.10 20.98
CA CYS A 244 5.95 -13.76 20.79
C CYS A 244 4.88 -12.83 20.19
N ARG A 245 4.77 -11.61 20.71
CA ARG A 245 3.91 -10.56 20.15
C ARG A 245 4.79 -9.56 19.40
N VAL A 246 4.65 -9.49 18.08
CA VAL A 246 5.41 -8.60 17.22
C VAL A 246 4.55 -7.40 16.86
N LYS A 247 4.97 -6.21 17.31
CA LYS A 247 4.32 -4.92 17.02
C LYS A 247 5.08 -4.18 15.93
N ASN A 248 4.38 -3.30 15.19
CA ASN A 248 4.93 -2.52 14.07
C ASN A 248 5.65 -3.42 13.04
N LEU A 249 5.07 -4.59 12.77
CA LEU A 249 5.53 -5.48 11.71
C LEU A 249 5.11 -4.87 10.37
N LEU A 250 6.03 -4.78 9.41
CA LEU A 250 5.65 -4.40 8.06
C LEU A 250 4.87 -5.55 7.40
N HIS A 251 3.55 -5.38 7.26
CA HIS A 251 2.74 -6.30 6.49
C HIS A 251 3.07 -6.14 5.00
N SER A 252 3.80 -7.11 4.46
CA SER A 252 4.28 -7.17 3.09
C SER A 252 4.12 -8.58 2.53
N ASP A 253 4.16 -8.71 1.21
CA ASP A 253 4.14 -10.03 0.56
C ASP A 253 5.27 -10.93 1.09
N ASP A 254 6.46 -10.36 1.38
CA ASP A 254 7.57 -11.10 1.99
C ASP A 254 7.19 -11.73 3.34
N THR A 255 6.56 -10.96 4.24
CA THR A 255 6.15 -11.46 5.57
C THR A 255 5.01 -12.47 5.47
N GLU A 256 4.10 -12.31 4.53
CA GLU A 256 2.94 -13.19 4.37
C GLU A 256 3.33 -14.54 3.77
N TYR A 257 4.13 -14.55 2.70
CA TYR A 257 4.68 -15.79 2.14
C TYR A 257 5.54 -16.52 3.16
N MET A 258 6.31 -15.79 3.97
CA MET A 258 7.12 -16.38 5.03
C MET A 258 6.28 -17.01 6.14
N LEU A 259 5.22 -16.33 6.61
CA LEU A 259 4.28 -16.86 7.58
C LEU A 259 3.60 -18.15 7.08
N ALA A 260 3.07 -18.12 5.85
CA ALA A 260 2.41 -19.26 5.24
C ALA A 260 3.36 -20.45 5.07
N ALA A 261 4.60 -20.19 4.65
CA ALA A 261 5.63 -21.22 4.51
C ALA A 261 5.99 -21.87 5.85
N ILE A 262 6.22 -21.07 6.89
CA ILE A 262 6.57 -21.57 8.23
C ILE A 262 5.41 -22.38 8.84
N ALA A 263 4.18 -21.91 8.66
CA ALA A 263 3.00 -22.64 9.13
C ALA A 263 2.86 -23.99 8.41
N SER A 264 3.10 -24.03 7.09
CA SER A 264 3.08 -25.28 6.30
C SER A 264 4.17 -26.27 6.71
N LEU A 265 5.28 -25.78 7.25
CA LEU A 265 6.37 -26.60 7.81
C LEU A 265 6.13 -27.02 9.27
N GLY A 266 5.02 -26.61 9.89
CA GLY A 266 4.74 -26.85 11.30
C GLY A 266 5.67 -26.10 12.27
N GLY A 267 6.40 -25.09 11.77
CA GLY A 267 7.38 -24.35 12.57
C GLY A 267 6.74 -23.37 13.54
N ALA A 268 5.60 -22.79 13.18
CA ALA A 268 4.83 -21.89 14.06
C ALA A 268 3.37 -21.83 13.65
N SER A 269 2.49 -21.54 14.61
CA SER A 269 1.15 -21.02 14.34
C SER A 269 1.14 -19.51 14.58
N TYR A 270 0.24 -18.78 13.91
CA TYR A 270 0.12 -17.34 14.12
C TYR A 270 -1.34 -16.90 14.15
N THR A 271 -1.59 -15.82 14.87
CA THR A 271 -2.86 -15.11 14.91
C THR A 271 -2.62 -13.60 14.89
N TRP A 272 -3.62 -12.84 14.50
CA TRP A 272 -3.57 -11.38 14.52
C TRP A 272 -4.44 -10.85 15.66
N GLU A 273 -3.96 -9.80 16.29
CA GLU A 273 -4.69 -9.03 17.30
C GLU A 273 -4.73 -7.54 16.91
N ASP A 274 -5.54 -6.75 17.61
CA ASP A 274 -5.66 -5.30 17.44
C ASP A 274 -5.97 -4.88 15.99
N GLY A 275 -6.85 -5.62 15.30
CA GLY A 275 -7.24 -5.34 13.92
C GLY A 275 -6.12 -5.54 12.89
N GLY A 276 -5.16 -6.42 13.18
CA GLY A 276 -4.04 -6.73 12.30
C GLY A 276 -2.73 -5.99 12.64
N GLU A 277 -2.71 -5.16 13.68
CA GLU A 277 -1.52 -4.38 14.06
C GLU A 277 -0.52 -5.17 14.91
N VAL A 278 -0.95 -6.26 15.55
CA VAL A 278 -0.10 -7.13 16.37
C VAL A 278 -0.15 -8.56 15.84
N LEU A 279 1.01 -9.06 15.41
CA LEU A 279 1.19 -10.45 15.04
C LEU A 279 1.58 -11.27 16.27
N VAL A 280 0.80 -12.27 16.62
CA VAL A 280 1.14 -13.24 17.66
C VAL A 280 1.67 -14.51 17.00
N VAL A 281 2.95 -14.79 17.19
CA VAL A 281 3.60 -16.00 16.67
C VAL A 281 3.83 -16.95 17.82
N ARG A 282 3.34 -18.18 17.71
CA ARG A 282 3.63 -19.27 18.63
C ARG A 282 4.59 -20.25 17.95
N GLY A 283 5.86 -20.11 18.26
CA GLY A 283 6.93 -20.93 17.70
C GLY A 283 7.02 -22.31 18.35
N ASN A 284 7.49 -23.28 17.57
CA ASN A 284 7.58 -24.69 17.94
C ASN A 284 9.02 -25.12 18.29
N GLY A 285 9.87 -24.18 18.73
CA GLY A 285 11.23 -24.48 19.17
C GLY A 285 12.14 -25.07 18.07
N GLY A 286 11.89 -24.71 16.81
CA GLY A 286 12.64 -25.24 15.66
C GLY A 286 12.27 -26.67 15.28
N ASN A 287 11.16 -27.22 15.79
CA ASN A 287 10.64 -28.51 15.33
C ASN A 287 9.83 -28.35 14.04
N LEU A 288 10.52 -28.27 12.89
CA LEU A 288 9.92 -28.19 11.56
C LEU A 288 9.90 -29.56 10.87
N HIS A 289 8.93 -29.76 9.99
CA HIS A 289 8.73 -30.96 9.20
C HIS A 289 8.72 -30.64 7.70
N ALA A 290 9.24 -31.55 6.88
CA ALA A 290 9.25 -31.39 5.44
C ALA A 290 7.82 -31.38 4.87
N SER A 291 7.55 -30.44 3.96
CA SER A 291 6.26 -30.30 3.29
C SER A 291 6.27 -31.08 1.96
N PRO A 292 5.24 -31.91 1.68
CA PRO A 292 5.09 -32.57 0.37
C PRO A 292 4.73 -31.60 -0.75
N ASN A 293 4.16 -30.44 -0.39
CA ASN A 293 3.77 -29.40 -1.35
C ASN A 293 4.88 -28.34 -1.48
N PRO A 294 5.18 -27.86 -2.71
CA PRO A 294 6.10 -26.76 -2.91
C PRO A 294 5.67 -25.51 -2.16
N LEU A 295 6.62 -24.82 -1.51
CA LEU A 295 6.38 -23.54 -0.87
C LEU A 295 6.59 -22.43 -1.89
N TYR A 296 5.50 -21.77 -2.29
CA TYR A 296 5.54 -20.65 -3.24
C TYR A 296 5.82 -19.33 -2.50
N LEU A 297 6.90 -18.65 -2.88
CA LEU A 297 7.35 -17.42 -2.21
C LEU A 297 7.22 -16.15 -3.08
N GLY A 298 6.60 -16.25 -4.26
CA GLY A 298 6.45 -15.12 -5.18
C GLY A 298 7.78 -14.43 -5.52
N ASN A 299 7.84 -13.10 -5.41
CA ASN A 299 9.05 -12.28 -5.56
C ASN A 299 9.71 -11.90 -4.22
N ALA A 300 9.49 -12.70 -3.17
CA ALA A 300 9.98 -12.38 -1.84
C ALA A 300 11.47 -12.71 -1.70
N GLY A 301 12.32 -11.81 -2.19
CA GLY A 301 13.78 -11.92 -2.20
C GLY A 301 14.39 -12.22 -0.85
N THR A 302 13.81 -11.65 0.19
CA THR A 302 14.30 -11.81 1.55
C THR A 302 13.77 -13.11 2.15
N ALA A 303 12.50 -13.45 1.87
CA ALA A 303 11.90 -14.68 2.37
C ALA A 303 12.60 -15.93 1.82
N SER A 304 12.93 -15.98 0.53
CA SER A 304 13.63 -17.14 -0.01
C SER A 304 15.00 -17.35 0.63
N ARG A 305 15.78 -16.28 0.85
CA ARG A 305 17.10 -16.38 1.47
C ARG A 305 17.02 -16.96 2.88
N PHE A 306 16.09 -16.48 3.68
CA PHE A 306 15.90 -16.99 5.04
C PHE A 306 15.31 -18.40 5.05
N LEU A 307 14.31 -18.68 4.21
CA LEU A 307 13.68 -20.00 4.16
C LEU A 307 14.63 -21.07 3.61
N THR A 308 15.54 -20.74 2.69
CA THR A 308 16.56 -21.68 2.22
C THR A 308 17.40 -22.22 3.37
N THR A 309 17.74 -21.40 4.37
CA THR A 309 18.48 -21.88 5.54
C THR A 309 17.58 -22.52 6.59
N VAL A 310 16.32 -22.06 6.75
CA VAL A 310 15.39 -22.64 7.74
C VAL A 310 14.94 -24.03 7.33
N VAL A 311 14.70 -24.26 6.04
CA VAL A 311 14.21 -25.56 5.52
C VAL A 311 15.23 -26.69 5.73
N THR A 312 16.53 -26.39 5.85
CA THR A 312 17.54 -27.43 6.15
C THR A 312 17.42 -27.97 7.58
N MET A 313 16.69 -27.29 8.47
CA MET A 313 16.39 -27.75 9.82
C MET A 313 15.18 -28.70 9.87
N CYS A 314 14.44 -28.85 8.77
CA CYS A 314 13.25 -29.69 8.74
C CYS A 314 13.60 -31.17 8.89
N LYS A 315 12.88 -31.85 9.77
CA LYS A 315 12.89 -33.32 9.85
C LYS A 315 12.04 -33.89 8.71
N PRO A 316 12.35 -35.11 8.22
CA PRO A 316 11.42 -35.83 7.36
C PRO A 316 10.05 -35.94 8.01
N SER A 317 8.99 -35.77 7.21
CA SER A 317 7.62 -36.11 7.62
C SER A 317 7.26 -37.50 7.09
N ASP A 318 6.15 -38.07 7.56
CA ASP A 318 5.68 -39.37 7.08
C ASP A 318 5.38 -39.39 5.57
N THR A 319 5.18 -38.21 4.97
CA THR A 319 4.79 -38.03 3.57
C THR A 319 5.83 -37.32 2.70
N ALA A 320 6.88 -36.72 3.28
CA ALA A 320 7.90 -35.99 2.53
C ALA A 320 9.30 -36.09 3.16
N PHE A 321 10.30 -36.34 2.32
CA PHE A 321 11.73 -36.36 2.70
C PHE A 321 12.48 -35.10 2.27
N SER A 322 11.86 -34.23 1.46
CA SER A 322 12.46 -33.00 0.94
C SER A 322 11.40 -31.93 0.71
N THR A 323 11.75 -30.66 0.91
CA THR A 323 10.87 -29.50 0.64
C THR A 323 11.38 -28.73 -0.57
N THR A 324 10.50 -28.38 -1.50
CA THR A 324 10.83 -27.53 -2.66
C THR A 324 10.46 -26.07 -2.38
N LEU A 325 11.43 -25.15 -2.49
CA LEU A 325 11.20 -23.70 -2.47
C LEU A 325 11.12 -23.17 -3.90
N THR A 326 10.11 -22.36 -4.21
CA THR A 326 9.94 -21.74 -5.54
C THR A 326 9.66 -20.23 -5.45
N GLY A 327 9.97 -19.50 -6.51
CA GLY A 327 9.81 -18.04 -6.61
C GLY A 327 9.96 -17.57 -8.07
N ASN A 328 9.95 -16.25 -8.29
CA ASN A 328 10.09 -15.66 -9.64
C ASN A 328 11.53 -15.12 -9.92
N GLU A 329 11.79 -14.67 -11.16
CA GLU A 329 13.15 -14.54 -11.72
C GLU A 329 14.09 -13.45 -11.17
N ARG A 330 13.68 -12.58 -10.22
CA ARG A 330 14.43 -11.32 -9.95
C ARG A 330 14.74 -11.06 -8.46
N MET A 331 15.85 -11.55 -7.89
CA MET A 331 16.09 -11.30 -6.43
C MET A 331 17.56 -11.01 -5.98
N LYS A 332 17.86 -9.77 -5.54
CA LYS A 332 19.05 -9.37 -4.73
C LYS A 332 18.77 -8.20 -3.73
N PRO A 333 19.27 -8.23 -2.47
CA PRO A 333 19.18 -7.12 -1.50
C PRO A 333 20.50 -6.83 -0.74
N LEU A 334 20.56 -5.69 -0.04
CA LEU A 334 21.36 -5.32 1.16
C LEU A 334 20.87 -3.96 1.73
N ASP A 335 20.97 -3.73 3.07
CA ASP A 335 21.10 -2.40 3.76
C ASP A 335 20.85 -2.44 5.29
N HIS A 336 21.57 -1.60 6.10
CA HIS A 336 21.35 -1.19 7.52
C HIS A 336 21.84 0.28 7.76
N CYS A 337 21.22 1.09 8.64
CA CYS A 337 21.60 2.51 8.91
C CYS A 337 21.33 2.94 10.38
N HIS A 338 22.06 3.96 10.89
CA HIS A 338 21.94 4.57 12.24
C HIS A 338 21.69 6.10 12.21
N ARG A 339 21.14 6.64 13.32
CA ARG A 339 20.57 8.01 13.46
C ARG A 339 21.51 9.02 14.15
N PRO A 340 21.59 10.28 13.71
CA PRO A 340 22.27 11.37 14.44
C PRO A 340 21.32 12.22 15.33
N PRO A 341 21.87 12.98 16.31
CA PRO A 341 21.11 13.85 17.21
C PRO A 341 20.69 15.21 16.59
N LEU A 342 19.73 15.87 17.24
CA LEU A 342 19.11 17.13 16.80
C LEU A 342 20.04 18.35 16.99
N GLY A 343 20.14 19.20 15.96
CA GLY A 343 20.85 20.47 15.97
C GLY A 343 20.49 21.35 14.76
N GLN A 344 21.03 22.58 14.68
CA GLN A 344 20.94 23.41 13.47
C GLN A 344 21.70 22.75 12.32
N LEU A 345 21.14 22.74 11.11
CA LEU A 345 21.78 22.15 9.93
C LEU A 345 23.04 22.94 9.57
N LYS A 346 24.20 22.35 9.80
CA LYS A 346 25.49 22.84 9.30
C LYS A 346 25.88 22.00 8.10
N ALA A 347 26.44 22.63 7.07
CA ALA A 347 27.02 21.89 5.96
C ALA A 347 28.13 20.97 6.48
N LEU A 348 28.12 19.72 6.03
CA LEU A 348 29.21 18.78 6.30
C LEU A 348 30.21 18.92 5.16
N ARG A 349 31.44 19.37 5.44
CA ARG A 349 32.47 19.52 4.39
C ARG A 349 32.63 18.24 3.56
N HIS A 350 32.54 17.08 4.20
CA HIS A 350 32.55 15.78 3.58
C HIS A 350 31.79 14.78 4.46
N VAL A 351 31.00 13.90 3.85
CA VAL A 351 30.37 12.75 4.49
C VAL A 351 30.40 11.54 3.56
N ASP A 352 30.96 10.44 4.06
CA ASP A 352 30.84 9.14 3.41
C ASP A 352 29.48 8.54 3.79
N MET A 353 28.67 8.25 2.78
CA MET A 353 27.33 7.67 2.94
C MET A 353 27.22 6.25 2.40
N GLU A 354 28.30 5.53 2.13
CA GLU A 354 28.24 4.11 1.76
C GLU A 354 27.36 3.28 2.73
N PRO A 355 27.46 3.44 4.08
CA PRO A 355 26.65 2.68 5.02
C PRO A 355 25.17 3.09 5.02
N MET A 356 24.84 4.26 4.48
CA MET A 356 23.48 4.82 4.48
C MET A 356 23.09 5.31 3.10
N THR A 357 23.53 4.56 2.08
CA THR A 357 23.51 4.94 0.67
C THR A 357 22.15 5.49 0.22
N ASP A 358 21.10 4.91 0.75
CA ASP A 358 19.71 5.15 0.39
C ASP A 358 19.14 6.43 1.06
N ALA A 359 19.78 6.97 2.11
CA ALA A 359 19.40 8.20 2.80
C ALA A 359 20.01 9.48 2.20
N PHE A 360 20.87 9.35 1.18
CA PHE A 360 21.59 10.49 0.60
C PHE A 360 20.66 11.55 -0.02
N LEU A 361 19.48 11.15 -0.53
CA LEU A 361 18.51 12.09 -1.11
C LEU A 361 17.99 13.06 -0.05
N THR A 362 17.66 12.53 1.14
CA THR A 362 17.26 13.33 2.31
C THR A 362 18.40 14.22 2.76
N ALA A 363 19.64 13.72 2.80
CA ALA A 363 20.80 14.52 3.15
C ALA A 363 21.06 15.67 2.15
N SER A 364 20.87 15.40 0.85
CA SER A 364 21.06 16.39 -0.22
C SER A 364 20.08 17.56 -0.13
N VAL A 365 18.81 17.31 0.22
CA VAL A 365 17.84 18.41 0.42
C VAL A 365 18.09 19.20 1.70
N LEU A 366 18.65 18.58 2.74
CA LEU A 366 19.07 19.30 3.94
C LEU A 366 20.33 20.14 3.67
N ALA A 367 21.27 19.61 2.89
CA ALA A 367 22.47 20.33 2.43
C ALA A 367 22.11 21.55 1.58
N ALA A 368 21.08 21.44 0.74
CA ALA A 368 20.59 22.52 -0.12
C ALA A 368 20.16 23.79 0.65
N VAL A 369 19.81 23.66 1.93
CA VAL A 369 19.40 24.76 2.81
C VAL A 369 20.36 24.97 4.00
N ALA A 370 21.51 24.28 4.00
CA ALA A 370 22.55 24.43 5.00
C ALA A 370 23.48 25.60 4.64
N THR A 371 24.21 26.12 5.62
CA THR A 371 25.23 27.15 5.36
C THR A 371 26.53 26.50 4.88
N GLY A 372 26.88 26.71 3.60
CA GLY A 372 28.12 26.23 2.97
C GLY A 372 27.90 25.07 1.99
N THR A 373 29.00 24.58 1.42
CA THR A 373 28.99 23.45 0.48
C THR A 373 29.12 22.12 1.23
N THR A 374 28.28 21.14 0.88
CA THR A 374 28.31 19.79 1.43
C THR A 374 28.71 18.79 0.36
N GLN A 375 29.69 17.92 0.66
CA GLN A 375 30.14 16.85 -0.22
C GLN A 375 29.69 15.49 0.32
N ILE A 376 28.99 14.69 -0.49
CA ILE A 376 28.53 13.34 -0.16
C ILE A 376 29.20 12.34 -1.11
N THR A 377 29.84 11.30 -0.58
CA THR A 377 30.59 10.25 -1.32
C THR A 377 30.11 8.84 -0.94
N GLY A 378 30.64 7.79 -1.60
CA GLY A 378 30.30 6.39 -1.29
C GLY A 378 28.94 5.92 -1.84
N ILE A 379 28.37 6.61 -2.83
CA ILE A 379 27.00 6.37 -3.34
C ILE A 379 26.95 6.01 -4.83
N ALA A 380 28.03 5.50 -5.41
CA ALA A 380 28.09 5.11 -6.83
C ALA A 380 26.96 4.14 -7.26
N ASN A 381 26.53 3.25 -6.36
CA ASN A 381 25.44 2.31 -6.59
C ASN A 381 24.08 2.99 -6.86
N GLN A 382 23.88 4.26 -6.49
CA GLN A 382 22.63 5.01 -6.67
C GLN A 382 22.37 5.45 -8.12
N ARG A 383 23.35 5.26 -9.02
CA ARG A 383 23.25 5.57 -10.46
C ARG A 383 22.37 4.58 -11.24
N VAL A 384 22.26 3.35 -10.75
CA VAL A 384 21.61 2.21 -11.43
C VAL A 384 20.54 1.54 -10.56
N LYS A 385 19.90 2.31 -9.67
CA LYS A 385 18.75 1.84 -8.87
C LYS A 385 17.47 1.98 -9.71
N GLU A 386 16.40 2.54 -9.14
CA GLU A 386 15.13 2.80 -9.83
C GLU A 386 15.34 3.82 -10.96
N CYS A 387 16.16 4.84 -10.71
CA CYS A 387 16.62 5.81 -11.69
C CYS A 387 18.10 6.16 -11.43
N ASN A 388 18.68 7.05 -12.24
CA ASN A 388 19.94 7.70 -11.87
C ASN A 388 19.66 8.77 -10.80
N ARG A 389 19.62 8.35 -9.53
CA ARG A 389 19.20 9.21 -8.41
C ARG A 389 20.13 10.39 -8.19
N ILE A 390 21.44 10.23 -8.42
CA ILE A 390 22.41 11.33 -8.30
C ILE A 390 22.08 12.43 -9.32
N LEU A 391 21.88 12.03 -10.58
CA LEU A 391 21.50 12.96 -11.65
C LEU A 391 20.11 13.55 -11.43
N ALA A 392 19.16 12.77 -10.91
CA ALA A 392 17.83 13.23 -10.55
C ALA A 392 17.89 14.35 -9.50
N MET A 393 18.66 14.15 -8.41
CA MET A 393 18.86 15.17 -7.38
C MET A 393 19.48 16.44 -7.95
N LYS A 394 20.52 16.32 -8.78
CA LYS A 394 21.13 17.47 -9.46
C LYS A 394 20.11 18.30 -10.26
N HIS A 395 19.32 17.65 -11.10
CA HIS A 395 18.34 18.34 -11.94
C HIS A 395 17.16 18.91 -11.15
N GLN A 396 16.65 18.19 -10.15
CA GLN A 396 15.50 18.67 -9.37
C GLN A 396 15.90 19.77 -8.37
N LEU A 397 17.09 19.71 -7.76
CA LEU A 397 17.62 20.79 -6.90
C LEU A 397 17.87 22.09 -7.69
N ALA A 398 18.35 21.97 -8.94
CA ALA A 398 18.56 23.13 -9.82
C ALA A 398 17.28 23.94 -10.03
N LYS A 399 16.09 23.31 -10.03
CA LYS A 399 14.80 24.02 -10.13
C LYS A 399 14.50 24.92 -8.94
N PHE A 400 15.13 24.66 -7.79
CA PHE A 400 15.04 25.51 -6.60
C PHE A 400 16.16 26.58 -6.56
N GLY A 401 16.97 26.71 -7.62
CA GLY A 401 18.13 27.60 -7.66
C GLY A 401 19.36 27.07 -6.89
N VAL A 402 19.33 25.80 -6.47
CA VAL A 402 20.43 25.16 -5.73
C VAL A 402 21.40 24.53 -6.70
N THR A 403 22.68 24.89 -6.60
CA THR A 403 23.71 24.29 -7.46
C THR A 403 24.18 22.97 -6.86
N ALA A 404 24.11 21.90 -7.65
CA ALA A 404 24.66 20.61 -7.30
C ALA A 404 25.57 20.07 -8.42
N ARG A 405 26.68 19.44 -8.04
CA ARG A 405 27.68 18.87 -8.93
C ARG A 405 27.76 17.37 -8.71
N GLU A 406 27.85 16.65 -9.81
CA GLU A 406 28.01 15.20 -9.81
C GLU A 406 29.49 14.86 -9.66
N LEU A 407 29.81 13.96 -8.74
CA LEU A 407 31.14 13.41 -8.53
C LEU A 407 31.19 11.97 -9.05
N ASP A 408 32.37 11.36 -9.11
CA ASP A 408 32.53 9.98 -9.58
C ASP A 408 31.62 8.99 -8.81
N ASP A 409 31.65 9.07 -7.48
CA ASP A 409 30.89 8.22 -6.56
C ASP A 409 29.97 9.03 -5.62
N GLY A 410 29.60 10.25 -6.00
CA GLY A 410 29.01 11.20 -5.06
C GLY A 410 28.27 12.38 -5.67
N ILE A 411 27.86 13.30 -4.79
CA ILE A 411 27.25 14.58 -5.14
C ILE A 411 27.78 15.67 -4.21
N GLU A 412 28.01 16.85 -4.75
CA GLU A 412 28.33 18.06 -4.01
C GLU A 412 27.19 19.07 -4.15
N VAL A 413 26.76 19.68 -3.05
CA VAL A 413 25.60 20.59 -3.00
C VAL A 413 25.98 21.91 -2.34
N ASP A 414 25.77 23.02 -3.03
CA ASP A 414 25.94 24.37 -2.49
C ASP A 414 24.67 24.80 -1.77
N GLY A 415 24.73 24.86 -0.45
CA GLY A 415 23.60 25.31 0.34
C GLY A 415 23.34 26.81 0.17
N ILE A 416 22.06 27.16 0.07
CA ILE A 416 21.58 28.55 -0.04
C ILE A 416 20.64 28.89 1.11
N LEU A 417 20.40 30.18 1.34
CA LEU A 417 19.42 30.60 2.33
C LEU A 417 18.01 30.21 1.86
N THR A 418 17.15 29.79 2.78
CA THR A 418 15.77 29.34 2.43
C THR A 418 14.97 30.44 1.74
N GLN A 419 15.23 31.72 2.05
CA GLN A 419 14.60 32.87 1.39
C GLN A 419 15.01 33.05 -0.07
N GLN A 420 16.11 32.43 -0.50
CA GLN A 420 16.65 32.48 -1.86
C GLN A 420 16.19 31.31 -2.73
N LEU A 421 15.47 30.33 -2.17
CA LEU A 421 14.90 29.23 -2.94
C LEU A 421 13.97 29.77 -4.02
N GLN A 422 14.09 29.22 -5.23
CA GLN A 422 13.26 29.57 -6.38
C GLN A 422 12.07 28.62 -6.53
N GLU A 423 10.96 29.14 -7.07
CA GLU A 423 9.79 28.32 -7.40
C GLU A 423 10.16 27.31 -8.49
N PRO A 424 9.99 25.99 -8.27
CA PRO A 424 10.34 24.99 -9.26
C PRO A 424 9.34 25.03 -10.41
N HIS A 425 9.62 25.83 -11.44
CA HIS A 425 8.80 25.92 -12.65
C HIS A 425 8.61 24.53 -13.27
N GLY A 426 7.35 24.16 -13.53
CA GLY A 426 6.98 22.83 -14.04
C GLY A 426 6.94 21.73 -12.96
N GLY A 427 7.11 22.08 -11.69
CA GLY A 427 7.05 21.16 -10.55
C GLY A 427 8.28 20.26 -10.41
N VAL A 428 8.25 19.42 -9.37
CA VAL A 428 9.30 18.42 -9.11
C VAL A 428 8.90 17.11 -9.79
N TYR A 429 9.73 16.65 -10.72
CA TYR A 429 9.55 15.38 -11.38
C TYR A 429 10.28 14.29 -10.58
N CYS A 430 9.54 13.26 -10.18
CA CYS A 430 10.04 12.26 -9.22
C CYS A 430 10.61 11.01 -9.89
N TYR A 431 10.52 10.86 -11.22
CA TYR A 431 11.01 9.69 -11.96
C TYR A 431 10.42 8.34 -11.49
N ASP A 432 9.20 8.37 -10.95
CA ASP A 432 8.57 7.22 -10.27
C ASP A 432 9.41 6.66 -9.09
N ASP A 433 10.30 7.49 -8.53
CA ASP A 433 11.14 7.15 -7.40
C ASP A 433 10.59 7.76 -6.11
N HIS A 434 10.10 6.90 -5.23
CA HIS A 434 9.50 7.26 -3.96
C HIS A 434 10.45 8.09 -3.07
N ARG A 435 11.77 7.86 -3.15
CA ARG A 435 12.75 8.59 -2.33
C ARG A 435 12.92 10.01 -2.81
N VAL A 436 12.91 10.22 -4.14
CA VAL A 436 12.96 11.58 -4.73
C VAL A 436 11.73 12.37 -4.31
N ALA A 437 10.54 11.78 -4.45
CA ALA A 437 9.29 12.45 -4.06
C ALA A 437 9.30 12.86 -2.58
N MET A 438 9.66 11.94 -1.68
CA MET A 438 9.70 12.21 -0.24
C MET A 438 10.79 13.20 0.17
N SER A 439 11.99 13.15 -0.44
CA SER A 439 13.04 14.12 -0.12
C SER A 439 12.63 15.55 -0.49
N PHE A 440 12.02 15.74 -1.68
CA PHE A 440 11.54 17.05 -2.08
C PHE A 440 10.30 17.52 -1.31
N SER A 441 9.51 16.60 -0.76
CA SER A 441 8.46 16.96 0.21
C SER A 441 9.06 17.66 1.44
N VAL A 442 10.22 17.22 1.94
CA VAL A 442 10.91 17.91 3.05
C VAL A 442 11.42 19.29 2.63
N LEU A 443 12.02 19.40 1.43
CA LEU A 443 12.54 20.69 0.92
C LEU A 443 11.44 21.75 0.72
N SER A 444 10.21 21.32 0.41
CA SER A 444 9.08 22.22 0.18
C SER A 444 8.55 22.91 1.45
N LEU A 445 8.84 22.38 2.65
CA LEU A 445 8.36 22.94 3.92
C LEU A 445 8.96 24.31 4.27
N PRO A 446 10.30 24.53 4.16
CA PRO A 446 10.91 25.84 4.38
C PRO A 446 10.83 26.79 3.18
N ALA A 447 10.25 26.37 2.05
CA ALA A 447 10.13 27.22 0.87
C ALA A 447 9.32 28.50 1.19
N PRO A 448 9.66 29.66 0.59
CA PRO A 448 8.92 30.89 0.77
C PRO A 448 7.41 30.70 0.52
N SER A 449 6.54 31.39 1.27
CA SER A 449 5.07 31.29 1.14
C SER A 449 4.50 31.78 -0.21
N ARG A 450 5.35 32.19 -1.15
CA ARG A 450 4.98 32.58 -2.52
C ARG A 450 4.88 31.39 -3.49
N PHE A 451 5.12 30.16 -3.01
CA PHE A 451 5.11 28.89 -3.75
C PHE A 451 3.74 28.20 -3.74
#